data_AF-A0A4R9AZH8-F1
#
_entry.id   AF-A0A4R9AZH8-F1
#
_cell.length_a   1.000
_cell.length_b   1.000
_cell.length_c   1.000
_cell.angle_alpha   90.00
_cell.angle_beta   90.00
_cell.angle_gamma   90.00
#
_symmetry.space_group_name_H-M   'P 1'
#
loop_
_entity.id
_entity.type
_entity.pdbx_description
1 polymer ?
#
loop_
_entity_poly.entity_id
_entity_poly.type
_entity_poly.pdbx_seq_one_letter_code
_entity_poly.pdbx_strand_id
1 'polypeptide(L)'
;MRKFIAVGISAGLLVAFAGLAPAQAAVPAASAAPGTASVSVLHAIPGLILDISVDGRVVVDDFKPGTLLGPLKLAAGTHIVKISPTDPLVLGGSANGSPMVDIALSGSTTVTLTAGRSFTAVAHLGDTGIPTATLFNDDTTPLAAGQGRLTVRHVAAAPAVDVLANGAVAVAGLTNPAQAMLDLPVGTISAVVAAAGTTAPLLGPADVTIAPRTNTIVYAWGSLAKGNLALFVQTVRTRAAAPASVSVLHAIPGVVVDVYVDNKRVIDNFEPGTLTKTFRIAAGTYTLAITAADAADASAPVIGPVDLTVASGMNYTAVAHLSEAGDPTAALFTNDTSAPGYGQGRLTVRHVAAAPAVDVLANGVPAITGLTNPNESVLVLPVGTISAAVAAAGTTAALIGPADVHIAARTNTIVYAWGSLADGNLALAVQSVRTK
;
A
#
# COMPACT_ATOMS: atom_id res chain seq x y z
N MET A 1 41.40 38.87 -44.20
CA MET A 1 40.15 38.86 -45.02
C MET A 1 38.99 38.57 -44.09
N ARG A 2 38.06 39.53 -44.00
CA ARG A 2 36.93 39.57 -43.06
C ARG A 2 35.80 38.68 -43.58
N LYS A 3 35.26 37.77 -42.78
CA LYS A 3 34.05 37.00 -43.13
C LYS A 3 32.83 37.76 -42.63
N PHE A 4 32.04 38.23 -43.59
CA PHE A 4 30.75 38.87 -43.39
C PHE A 4 29.63 37.82 -43.27
N ILE A 5 28.62 38.24 -42.52
CA ILE A 5 27.32 37.61 -42.26
C ILE A 5 26.50 37.56 -43.57
N ALA A 6 25.79 36.45 -43.80
CA ALA A 6 24.69 36.38 -44.75
C ALA A 6 23.50 35.67 -44.09
N VAL A 7 22.41 36.43 -43.94
CA VAL A 7 21.08 36.02 -43.51
C VAL A 7 20.41 35.31 -44.68
N GLY A 8 19.96 34.07 -44.46
CA GLY A 8 19.15 33.30 -45.41
C GLY A 8 17.74 33.11 -44.88
N ILE A 9 16.80 33.88 -45.44
CA ILE A 9 15.35 33.69 -45.25
C ILE A 9 14.96 32.42 -46.02
N SER A 10 14.43 31.42 -45.32
CA SER A 10 13.84 30.23 -45.93
C SER A 10 12.36 30.16 -45.55
N ALA A 11 11.49 30.29 -46.55
CA ALA A 11 10.05 30.09 -46.44
C ALA A 11 9.76 28.62 -46.11
N GLY A 12 9.20 28.38 -44.92
CA GLY A 12 8.75 27.06 -44.45
C GLY A 12 7.28 26.85 -44.76
N LEU A 13 7.02 26.00 -45.75
CA LEU A 13 5.73 25.48 -46.20
C LEU A 13 4.91 24.89 -45.04
N LEU A 14 3.69 25.40 -44.86
CA LEU A 14 2.68 24.83 -43.95
C LEU A 14 2.18 23.50 -44.55
N VAL A 15 2.62 22.37 -44.02
CA VAL A 15 2.01 21.06 -44.29
C VAL A 15 1.05 20.76 -43.15
N ALA A 16 -0.24 20.88 -43.45
CA ALA A 16 -1.31 20.41 -42.59
C ALA A 16 -1.29 18.87 -42.55
N PHE A 17 -0.73 18.29 -41.49
CA PHE A 17 -0.98 16.89 -41.15
C PHE A 17 -2.26 16.84 -40.31
N ALA A 18 -3.37 16.45 -40.96
CA ALA A 18 -4.56 15.96 -40.29
C ALA A 18 -4.19 14.66 -39.55
N GLY A 19 -3.91 14.77 -38.26
CA GLY A 19 -3.80 13.63 -37.36
C GLY A 19 -5.17 13.00 -37.19
N LEU A 20 -5.43 11.91 -37.91
CA LEU A 20 -6.49 10.95 -37.61
C LEU A 20 -6.27 10.46 -36.18
N ALA A 21 -7.10 10.92 -35.24
CA ALA A 21 -7.22 10.28 -33.93
C ALA A 21 -7.69 8.83 -34.16
N PRO A 22 -7.07 7.81 -33.54
CA PRO A 22 -7.63 6.48 -33.56
C PRO A 22 -9.01 6.54 -32.91
N ALA A 23 -10.03 6.12 -33.64
CA ALA A 23 -11.34 5.85 -33.08
C ALA A 23 -11.15 4.86 -31.93
N GLN A 24 -11.32 5.33 -30.69
CA GLN A 24 -11.46 4.44 -29.54
C GLN A 24 -12.69 3.59 -29.81
N ALA A 25 -12.46 2.32 -30.16
CA ALA A 25 -13.49 1.31 -30.08
C ALA A 25 -14.04 1.37 -28.65
N ALA A 26 -15.36 1.59 -28.54
CA ALA A 26 -16.06 1.54 -27.26
C ALA A 26 -15.75 0.19 -26.61
N VAL A 27 -14.96 0.21 -25.54
CA VAL A 27 -14.78 -0.94 -24.69
C VAL A 27 -16.16 -1.22 -24.10
N PRO A 28 -16.74 -2.43 -24.26
CA PRO A 28 -17.99 -2.76 -23.60
C PRO A 28 -17.82 -2.46 -22.11
N ALA A 29 -18.77 -1.73 -21.52
CA ALA A 29 -18.79 -1.49 -20.08
C ALA A 29 -18.63 -2.83 -19.38
N ALA A 30 -17.48 -3.06 -18.74
CA ALA A 30 -17.28 -4.24 -17.92
C ALA A 30 -18.42 -4.24 -16.89
N SER A 31 -19.26 -5.27 -16.92
CA SER A 31 -20.32 -5.42 -15.92
C SER A 31 -19.67 -5.38 -14.55
N ALA A 32 -20.07 -4.42 -13.72
CA ALA A 32 -19.63 -4.37 -12.34
C ALA A 32 -19.93 -5.72 -11.70
N ALA A 33 -18.94 -6.32 -11.04
CA ALA A 33 -19.14 -7.60 -10.35
C ALA A 33 -20.37 -7.51 -9.43
N PRO A 34 -21.25 -8.54 -9.39
CA PRO A 34 -22.47 -8.48 -8.59
C PRO A 34 -22.12 -8.25 -7.11
N GLY A 35 -22.79 -7.30 -6.47
CA GLY A 35 -22.53 -6.94 -5.07
C GLY A 35 -23.06 -5.56 -4.73
N THR A 36 -22.81 -5.13 -3.49
CA THR A 36 -23.20 -3.79 -3.00
C THR A 36 -21.99 -2.97 -2.57
N ALA A 37 -22.08 -1.66 -2.70
CA ALA A 37 -21.19 -0.68 -2.10
C ALA A 37 -21.85 -0.02 -0.88
N SER A 38 -21.03 0.52 0.03
CA SER A 38 -21.48 1.35 1.16
C SER A 38 -21.33 2.82 0.77
N VAL A 39 -22.40 3.61 0.83
CA VAL A 39 -22.37 5.03 0.45
C VAL A 39 -22.94 5.90 1.56
N SER A 40 -22.14 6.81 2.08
CA SER A 40 -22.60 7.87 2.97
C SER A 40 -22.77 9.17 2.17
N VAL A 41 -23.61 10.08 2.65
CA VAL A 41 -23.76 11.42 2.03
C VAL A 41 -23.58 12.49 3.08
N LEU A 42 -22.62 13.39 2.90
CA LEU A 42 -22.39 14.55 3.76
C LEU A 42 -22.95 15.80 3.09
N HIS A 43 -23.72 16.59 3.82
CA HIS A 43 -24.15 17.91 3.38
C HIS A 43 -23.29 19.01 3.99
N ALA A 44 -22.49 19.64 3.14
CA ALA A 44 -21.45 20.59 3.47
C ALA A 44 -21.68 21.96 2.78
N ILE A 45 -22.95 22.40 2.64
CA ILE A 45 -23.31 23.70 2.07
C ILE A 45 -24.11 24.49 3.12
N PRO A 46 -23.51 25.49 3.78
CA PRO A 46 -24.22 26.28 4.79
C PRO A 46 -25.44 27.02 4.22
N GLY A 47 -26.54 27.02 4.98
CA GLY A 47 -27.74 27.83 4.68
C GLY A 47 -28.62 27.29 3.55
N LEU A 48 -28.38 26.08 3.06
CA LEU A 48 -29.19 25.42 2.04
C LEU A 48 -29.78 24.14 2.62
N ILE A 49 -31.03 23.81 2.29
CA ILE A 49 -31.64 22.51 2.59
C ILE A 49 -31.79 21.77 1.26
N LEU A 50 -31.46 20.47 1.24
CA LEU A 50 -31.35 19.67 0.03
C LEU A 50 -32.22 18.41 0.06
N ASP A 51 -32.76 18.06 -1.10
CA ASP A 51 -33.29 16.74 -1.39
C ASP A 51 -32.27 15.94 -2.17
N ILE A 52 -32.10 14.67 -1.80
CA ILE A 52 -31.22 13.74 -2.50
C ILE A 52 -32.07 12.66 -3.15
N SER A 53 -31.86 12.45 -4.44
CA SER A 53 -32.44 11.33 -5.17
C SER A 53 -31.37 10.48 -5.86
N VAL A 54 -31.61 9.18 -5.88
CA VAL A 54 -30.79 8.16 -6.55
C VAL A 54 -31.67 7.39 -7.51
N ASP A 55 -31.26 7.31 -8.77
CA ASP A 55 -31.98 6.66 -9.87
C ASP A 55 -33.45 7.11 -9.97
N GLY A 56 -33.67 8.41 -9.77
CA GLY A 56 -34.99 9.03 -9.84
C GLY A 56 -35.88 8.85 -8.60
N ARG A 57 -35.40 8.18 -7.54
CA ARG A 57 -36.12 8.03 -6.26
C ARG A 57 -35.54 8.95 -5.21
N VAL A 58 -36.38 9.73 -4.53
CA VAL A 58 -35.96 10.54 -3.37
C VAL A 58 -35.56 9.59 -2.24
N VAL A 59 -34.33 9.73 -1.76
CA VAL A 59 -33.73 8.94 -0.69
C VAL A 59 -33.73 9.72 0.62
N VAL A 60 -33.53 11.03 0.55
CA VAL A 60 -33.63 11.96 1.68
C VAL A 60 -34.32 13.23 1.24
N ASP A 61 -35.23 13.67 2.09
CA ASP A 61 -35.96 14.93 2.01
C ASP A 61 -35.45 15.85 3.13
N ASP A 62 -35.47 17.17 2.91
CA ASP A 62 -35.07 18.19 3.90
C ASP A 62 -33.68 17.96 4.54
N PHE A 63 -32.69 17.53 3.75
CA PHE A 63 -31.36 17.23 4.26
C PHE A 63 -30.67 18.51 4.74
N LYS A 64 -30.24 18.54 6.02
CA LYS A 64 -29.69 19.74 6.68
C LYS A 64 -28.17 19.85 6.57
N PRO A 65 -27.60 21.07 6.47
CA PRO A 65 -26.15 21.26 6.49
C PRO A 65 -25.50 20.72 7.75
N GLY A 66 -24.27 20.20 7.62
CA GLY A 66 -23.49 19.63 8.71
C GLY A 66 -23.96 18.24 9.16
N THR A 67 -24.87 17.60 8.42
CA THR A 67 -25.36 16.25 8.73
C THR A 67 -24.84 15.21 7.75
N LEU A 68 -24.72 13.97 8.23
CA LEU A 68 -24.29 12.81 7.45
C LEU A 68 -25.41 11.78 7.40
N LEU A 69 -25.74 11.34 6.19
CA LEU A 69 -26.63 10.23 5.93
C LEU A 69 -25.82 8.94 5.69
N GLY A 70 -26.33 7.81 6.18
CA GLY A 70 -25.85 6.49 5.79
C GLY A 70 -24.97 5.79 6.83
N PRO A 71 -24.22 4.75 6.44
CA PRO A 71 -24.03 4.31 5.07
C PRO A 71 -25.24 3.54 4.49
N LEU A 72 -25.62 3.90 3.27
CA LEU A 72 -26.60 3.19 2.45
C LEU A 72 -25.94 2.03 1.71
N LYS A 73 -26.65 0.92 1.52
CA LYS A 73 -26.21 -0.17 0.65
C LYS A 73 -26.80 0.03 -0.74
N LEU A 74 -25.95 0.33 -1.71
CA LEU A 74 -26.33 0.49 -3.11
C LEU A 74 -25.72 -0.63 -3.94
N ALA A 75 -26.38 -1.02 -5.03
CA ALA A 75 -25.80 -1.98 -5.96
C ALA A 75 -24.47 -1.44 -6.51
N ALA A 76 -23.58 -2.34 -6.92
CA ALA A 76 -22.44 -1.93 -7.72
C ALA A 76 -22.90 -1.59 -9.14
N GLY A 77 -22.28 -0.59 -9.77
CA GLY A 77 -22.65 -0.10 -11.09
C GLY A 77 -22.80 1.42 -11.14
N THR A 78 -23.34 1.89 -12.26
CA THR A 78 -23.58 3.32 -12.49
C THR A 78 -24.94 3.71 -11.94
N HIS A 79 -24.93 4.74 -11.10
CA HIS A 79 -26.14 5.36 -10.53
C HIS A 79 -26.24 6.81 -10.97
N ILE A 80 -27.47 7.28 -11.15
CA ILE A 80 -27.76 8.69 -11.39
C ILE A 80 -28.10 9.33 -10.05
N VAL A 81 -27.30 10.30 -9.62
CA VAL A 81 -27.55 11.05 -8.39
C VAL A 81 -27.98 12.47 -8.75
N LYS A 82 -29.08 12.94 -8.14
CA LYS A 82 -29.55 14.31 -8.27
C LYS A 82 -29.72 14.91 -6.88
N ILE A 83 -29.24 16.15 -6.73
CA ILE A 83 -29.27 16.92 -5.48
C ILE A 83 -30.05 18.20 -5.78
N SER A 84 -31.21 18.42 -5.18
CA SER A 84 -32.04 19.59 -5.47
C SER A 84 -32.26 20.42 -4.21
N PRO A 85 -32.34 21.74 -4.26
CA PRO A 85 -32.85 22.52 -3.13
C PRO A 85 -34.30 22.16 -2.83
N THR A 86 -34.64 21.91 -1.56
CA THR A 86 -36.03 21.60 -1.13
C THR A 86 -36.92 22.83 -1.20
N ASP A 87 -36.35 24.01 -0.92
CA ASP A 87 -36.92 25.32 -1.19
C ASP A 87 -35.94 26.08 -2.11
N PRO A 88 -36.35 26.55 -3.31
CA PRO A 88 -35.49 27.39 -4.12
C PRO A 88 -35.19 28.68 -3.35
N LEU A 89 -33.94 28.79 -2.89
CA LEU A 89 -33.45 29.95 -2.15
C LEU A 89 -33.59 31.22 -3.02
N VAL A 90 -34.62 32.03 -2.75
CA VAL A 90 -34.75 33.37 -3.34
C VAL A 90 -33.75 34.29 -2.63
N LEU A 91 -32.52 34.36 -3.16
CA LEU A 91 -31.55 35.37 -2.75
C LEU A 91 -31.90 36.71 -3.40
N GLY A 92 -32.59 37.57 -2.65
CA GLY A 92 -32.57 39.03 -2.79
C GLY A 92 -32.93 39.64 -4.15
N GLY A 93 -34.12 40.24 -4.23
CA GLY A 93 -34.41 41.21 -5.29
C GLY A 93 -33.44 42.39 -5.23
N SER A 94 -32.79 42.68 -6.34
CA SER A 94 -32.24 44.01 -6.63
C SER A 94 -33.12 44.69 -7.68
N ALA A 95 -33.30 46.00 -7.54
CA ALA A 95 -33.91 46.85 -8.55
C ALA A 95 -33.25 46.60 -9.92
N ASN A 96 -34.07 46.56 -10.98
CA ASN A 96 -33.72 46.42 -12.40
C ASN A 96 -33.70 45.01 -13.02
N GLY A 97 -34.66 44.16 -12.63
CA GLY A 97 -35.43 43.36 -13.60
C GLY A 97 -34.66 42.58 -14.68
N SER A 98 -33.58 41.89 -14.31
CA SER A 98 -32.93 40.89 -15.16
C SER A 98 -32.84 39.56 -14.41
N PRO A 99 -33.46 38.46 -14.89
CA PRO A 99 -33.35 37.16 -14.24
C PRO A 99 -31.92 36.62 -14.37
N MET A 100 -31.30 36.30 -13.24
CA MET A 100 -29.98 35.64 -13.17
C MET A 100 -30.17 34.14 -12.90
N VAL A 101 -29.62 33.37 -13.83
CA VAL A 101 -29.30 31.93 -13.91
C VAL A 101 -29.50 31.09 -12.63
N ASP A 102 -30.28 30.01 -12.79
CA ASP A 102 -30.35 28.83 -11.91
C ASP A 102 -28.95 28.40 -11.45
N ILE A 103 -28.69 28.40 -10.14
CA ILE A 103 -27.43 27.87 -9.58
C ILE A 103 -27.37 26.34 -9.82
N ALA A 104 -26.22 25.86 -10.28
CA ALA A 104 -25.90 24.55 -10.85
C ALA A 104 -26.12 23.28 -9.99
N LEU A 105 -27.12 23.24 -9.11
CA LEU A 105 -27.51 22.03 -8.35
C LEU A 105 -28.59 21.20 -9.05
N SER A 106 -29.41 21.78 -9.94
CA SER A 106 -30.52 21.05 -10.59
C SER A 106 -30.09 20.02 -11.67
N GLY A 107 -28.83 19.59 -11.69
CA GLY A 107 -28.28 18.59 -12.60
C GLY A 107 -28.20 17.19 -12.00
N SER A 108 -28.24 16.16 -12.85
CA SER A 108 -27.91 14.80 -12.44
C SER A 108 -26.47 14.47 -12.85
N THR A 109 -25.77 13.69 -12.03
CA THR A 109 -24.43 13.19 -12.34
C THR A 109 -24.40 11.66 -12.24
N THR A 110 -23.55 11.02 -13.03
CA THR A 110 -23.34 9.58 -12.97
C THR A 110 -22.19 9.22 -12.06
N VAL A 111 -22.45 8.34 -11.12
CA VAL A 111 -21.47 7.81 -10.17
C VAL A 111 -21.32 6.31 -10.40
N THR A 112 -20.07 5.84 -10.54
CA THR A 112 -19.79 4.40 -10.63
C THR A 112 -19.35 3.86 -9.27
N LEU A 113 -20.11 2.91 -8.74
CA LEU A 113 -19.84 2.23 -7.49
C LEU A 113 -19.21 0.85 -7.74
N THR A 114 -18.10 0.56 -7.07
CA THR A 114 -17.49 -0.77 -7.08
C THR A 114 -17.97 -1.58 -5.88
N ALA A 115 -18.35 -2.83 -6.10
CA ALA A 115 -18.76 -3.75 -5.04
C ALA A 115 -17.73 -3.85 -3.92
N GLY A 116 -18.19 -3.93 -2.67
CA GLY A 116 -17.36 -4.11 -1.49
C GLY A 116 -16.54 -2.87 -1.07
N ARG A 117 -16.71 -1.72 -1.75
CA ARG A 117 -16.07 -0.46 -1.38
C ARG A 117 -16.97 0.43 -0.51
N SER A 118 -16.35 1.38 0.18
CA SER A 118 -17.02 2.43 0.94
C SER A 118 -16.77 3.77 0.27
N PHE A 119 -17.79 4.60 0.17
CA PHE A 119 -17.72 5.92 -0.42
C PHE A 119 -18.47 6.93 0.46
N THR A 120 -18.03 8.19 0.38
CA THR A 120 -18.81 9.31 0.88
C THR A 120 -18.99 10.32 -0.25
N ALA A 121 -20.24 10.56 -0.63
CA ALA A 121 -20.63 11.66 -1.49
C ALA A 121 -20.75 12.92 -0.64
N VAL A 122 -20.21 14.03 -1.10
CA VAL A 122 -20.25 15.29 -0.37
C VAL A 122 -20.88 16.34 -1.26
N ALA A 123 -22.00 16.91 -0.83
CA ALA A 123 -22.54 18.14 -1.42
C ALA A 123 -21.84 19.32 -0.74
N HIS A 124 -21.05 20.12 -1.46
CA HIS A 124 -20.22 21.17 -0.87
C HIS A 124 -20.12 22.40 -1.77
N LEU A 125 -19.45 23.45 -1.29
CA LEU A 125 -19.11 24.60 -2.12
C LEU A 125 -17.79 24.34 -2.84
N GLY A 126 -17.73 24.63 -4.14
CA GLY A 126 -16.47 24.73 -4.89
C GLY A 126 -15.62 25.91 -4.40
N ASP A 127 -14.42 26.04 -4.93
CA ASP A 127 -13.45 27.10 -4.59
C ASP A 127 -14.04 28.53 -4.76
N THR A 128 -14.87 28.72 -5.77
CA THR A 128 -15.61 29.97 -6.08
C THR A 128 -16.86 30.18 -5.24
N GLY A 129 -17.20 29.24 -4.34
CA GLY A 129 -18.41 29.32 -3.53
C GLY A 129 -19.69 28.85 -4.23
N ILE A 130 -19.58 28.27 -5.43
CA ILE A 130 -20.70 27.67 -6.15
C ILE A 130 -20.94 26.25 -5.62
N PRO A 131 -22.19 25.87 -5.28
CA PRO A 131 -22.54 24.49 -4.92
C PRO A 131 -22.13 23.44 -5.97
N THR A 132 -21.59 22.33 -5.50
CA THR A 132 -21.17 21.18 -6.30
C THR A 132 -21.25 19.89 -5.47
N ALA A 133 -20.92 18.75 -6.08
CA ALA A 133 -20.81 17.47 -5.38
C ALA A 133 -19.59 16.68 -5.81
N THR A 134 -18.92 16.05 -4.85
CA THR A 134 -17.76 15.19 -5.07
C THR A 134 -17.95 13.85 -4.39
N LEU A 135 -17.58 12.76 -5.06
CA LEU A 135 -17.55 11.43 -4.48
C LEU A 135 -16.13 11.05 -4.08
N PHE A 136 -15.94 10.66 -2.83
CA PHE A 136 -14.67 10.17 -2.33
C PHE A 136 -14.75 8.69 -1.98
N ASN A 137 -13.70 7.94 -2.28
CA ASN A 137 -13.52 6.59 -1.76
C ASN A 137 -13.03 6.66 -0.31
N ASP A 138 -13.76 6.01 0.59
CA ASP A 138 -13.34 5.83 1.97
C ASP A 138 -12.44 4.60 2.02
N ASP A 139 -11.14 4.82 2.22
CA ASP A 139 -10.19 3.73 2.22
C ASP A 139 -10.37 2.85 3.46
N THR A 140 -10.65 1.57 3.21
CA THR A 140 -10.86 0.51 4.19
C THR A 140 -9.77 -0.56 4.13
N THR A 141 -8.65 -0.27 3.45
CA THR A 141 -7.47 -1.13 3.42
C THR A 141 -7.01 -1.44 4.86
N PRO A 142 -6.51 -2.66 5.12
CA PRO A 142 -6.12 -3.04 6.46
C PRO A 142 -5.01 -2.15 7.02
N LEU A 143 -5.07 -1.84 8.31
CA LEU A 143 -4.06 -1.05 9.00
C LEU A 143 -3.15 -1.94 9.84
N ALA A 144 -1.87 -1.58 9.91
CA ALA A 144 -0.89 -2.23 10.78
C ALA A 144 -1.29 -2.12 12.26
N ALA A 145 -0.74 -2.99 13.10
CA ALA A 145 -0.99 -2.93 14.53
C ALA A 145 -0.47 -1.60 15.11
N GLY A 146 -1.23 -0.99 16.03
CA GLY A 146 -0.87 0.30 16.62
C GLY A 146 -1.05 1.51 15.71
N GLN A 147 -1.59 1.33 14.50
CA GLN A 147 -1.87 2.42 13.56
C GLN A 147 -3.38 2.66 13.42
N GLY A 148 -3.75 3.94 13.29
CA GLY A 148 -5.02 4.40 12.75
C GLY A 148 -4.77 5.18 11.46
N ARG A 149 -5.83 5.58 10.76
CA ARG A 149 -5.73 6.39 9.55
C ARG A 149 -6.45 7.71 9.73
N LEU A 150 -5.82 8.79 9.30
CA LEU A 150 -6.42 10.09 9.12
C LEU A 150 -6.60 10.35 7.63
N THR A 151 -7.82 10.67 7.21
CA THR A 151 -8.06 11.28 5.90
C THR A 151 -8.54 12.70 6.13
N VAL A 152 -7.90 13.69 5.51
CA VAL A 152 -8.38 15.08 5.51
C VAL A 152 -8.95 15.40 4.15
N ARG A 153 -10.13 16.02 4.12
CA ARG A 153 -10.85 16.41 2.90
C ARG A 153 -11.10 17.92 2.95
N HIS A 154 -10.55 18.64 1.98
CA HIS A 154 -10.84 20.06 1.81
C HIS A 154 -11.97 20.21 0.81
N VAL A 155 -13.15 20.59 1.32
CA VAL A 155 -14.38 20.80 0.54
C VAL A 155 -14.99 22.18 0.84
N ALA A 156 -14.22 23.10 1.42
CA ALA A 156 -14.65 24.45 1.73
C ALA A 156 -14.33 25.42 0.58
N ALA A 157 -15.18 26.42 0.38
CA ALA A 157 -14.89 27.58 -0.47
C ALA A 157 -13.82 28.45 0.21
N ALA A 158 -12.57 28.04 0.06
CA ALA A 158 -11.37 28.68 0.56
C ALA A 158 -10.19 28.35 -0.37
N PRO A 159 -9.11 29.14 -0.35
CA PRO A 159 -7.85 28.80 -1.04
C PRO A 159 -7.26 27.47 -0.58
N ALA A 160 -6.12 27.09 -1.18
CA ALA A 160 -5.36 25.94 -0.71
C ALA A 160 -4.97 26.09 0.77
N VAL A 161 -4.98 24.97 1.49
CA VAL A 161 -4.73 24.91 2.93
C VAL A 161 -3.59 23.96 3.28
N ASP A 162 -2.88 24.28 4.36
CA ASP A 162 -1.99 23.35 5.05
C ASP A 162 -2.72 22.76 6.25
N VAL A 163 -2.51 21.48 6.52
CA VAL A 163 -2.94 20.81 7.74
C VAL A 163 -1.73 20.59 8.62
N LEU A 164 -1.75 21.20 9.80
CA LEU A 164 -0.72 21.05 10.81
C LEU A 164 -1.17 20.00 11.82
N ALA A 165 -0.26 19.10 12.19
CA ALA A 165 -0.42 18.16 13.29
C ALA A 165 0.64 18.46 14.35
N ASN A 166 0.20 18.71 15.59
CA ASN A 166 1.07 19.09 16.71
C ASN A 166 2.02 20.25 16.39
N GLY A 167 1.54 21.22 15.61
CA GLY A 167 2.30 22.42 15.22
C GLY A 167 3.22 22.27 14.00
N ALA A 168 3.39 21.07 13.44
CA ALA A 168 4.16 20.83 12.23
C ALA A 168 3.25 20.60 11.02
N VAL A 169 3.65 21.07 9.82
CA VAL A 169 2.88 20.83 8.59
C VAL A 169 2.91 19.33 8.24
N ALA A 170 1.76 18.68 8.30
CA ALA A 170 1.58 17.27 7.97
C ALA A 170 1.06 17.07 6.53
N VAL A 171 0.27 18.02 6.02
CA VAL A 171 -0.20 18.08 4.62
C VAL A 171 -0.04 19.51 4.14
N ALA A 172 0.62 19.70 3.00
CA ALA A 172 0.83 21.02 2.41
C ALA A 172 -0.03 21.21 1.16
N GLY A 173 -0.59 22.40 0.97
CA GLY A 173 -1.21 22.86 -0.27
C GLY A 173 -2.43 22.05 -0.72
N LEU A 174 -3.23 21.51 0.20
CA LEU A 174 -4.44 20.77 -0.13
C LEU A 174 -5.47 21.72 -0.77
N THR A 175 -5.94 21.42 -1.98
CA THR A 175 -6.91 22.24 -2.73
C THR A 175 -8.35 21.74 -2.55
N ASN A 176 -9.35 22.53 -2.94
CA ASN A 176 -10.75 22.09 -2.99
C ASN A 176 -11.11 21.64 -4.42
N PRO A 177 -11.69 20.44 -4.65
CA PRO A 177 -11.92 19.35 -3.68
C PRO A 177 -10.83 18.28 -3.74
N ALA A 178 -9.89 18.30 -2.81
CA ALA A 178 -8.83 17.28 -2.69
C ALA A 178 -8.83 16.64 -1.30
N GLN A 179 -8.17 15.48 -1.22
CA GLN A 179 -7.95 14.76 0.02
C GLN A 179 -6.49 14.35 0.19
N ALA A 180 -6.06 14.21 1.44
CA ALA A 180 -4.79 13.60 1.81
C ALA A 180 -5.03 12.53 2.89
N MET A 181 -4.15 11.55 2.95
CA MET A 181 -4.28 10.38 3.82
C MET A 181 -2.96 10.07 4.51
N LEU A 182 -3.04 9.79 5.81
CA LEU A 182 -1.88 9.50 6.65
C LEU A 182 -2.23 8.31 7.55
N ASP A 183 -1.37 7.30 7.56
CA ASP A 183 -1.39 6.25 8.58
C ASP A 183 -0.53 6.73 9.74
N LEU A 184 -1.15 6.86 10.92
CA LEU A 184 -0.57 7.51 12.09
C LEU A 184 -0.66 6.58 13.31
N PRO A 185 0.33 6.65 14.23
CA PRO A 185 0.22 5.94 15.50
C PRO A 185 -1.09 6.28 16.22
N VAL A 186 -1.70 5.28 16.84
CA VAL A 186 -2.90 5.48 17.63
C VAL A 186 -2.65 6.47 18.76
N GLY A 187 -3.56 7.41 18.96
CA GLY A 187 -3.37 8.51 19.89
C GLY A 187 -4.28 9.68 19.56
N THR A 188 -4.05 10.82 20.20
CA THR A 188 -4.72 12.07 19.87
C THR A 188 -3.70 13.03 19.31
N ILE A 189 -4.04 13.69 18.21
CA ILE A 189 -3.24 14.77 17.62
C ILE A 189 -3.99 16.10 17.76
N SER A 190 -3.27 17.18 18.00
CA SER A 190 -3.85 18.53 17.88
C SER A 190 -3.69 19.00 16.45
N ALA A 191 -4.82 19.21 15.76
CA ALA A 191 -4.84 19.57 14.34
C ALA A 191 -5.27 21.02 14.12
N VAL A 192 -4.59 21.70 13.20
CA VAL A 192 -4.93 23.05 12.73
C VAL A 192 -5.00 23.04 11.21
N VAL A 193 -5.96 23.76 10.63
CA VAL A 193 -5.98 24.06 9.19
C VAL A 193 -5.59 25.53 9.04
N ALA A 194 -4.54 25.80 8.27
CA ALA A 194 -4.04 27.15 7.98
C ALA A 194 -4.09 27.42 6.47
N ALA A 195 -4.03 28.69 6.07
CA ALA A 195 -3.81 29.01 4.65
C ALA A 195 -2.45 28.47 4.21
N ALA A 196 -2.34 27.95 2.98
CA ALA A 196 -1.10 27.33 2.51
C ALA A 196 0.11 28.27 2.65
N GLY A 197 1.20 27.75 3.21
CA GLY A 197 2.43 28.50 3.49
C GLY A 197 2.37 29.38 4.76
N THR A 198 1.30 29.29 5.55
CA THR A 198 1.13 30.05 6.80
C THR A 198 0.85 29.13 7.98
N THR A 199 0.94 29.65 9.20
CA THR A 199 0.60 28.92 10.44
C THR A 199 -0.60 29.51 11.18
N ALA A 200 -1.19 30.59 10.68
CA ALA A 200 -2.35 31.22 11.30
C ALA A 200 -3.60 30.33 11.11
N PRO A 201 -4.29 29.94 12.19
CA PRO A 201 -5.41 29.00 12.10
C PRO A 201 -6.61 29.61 11.39
N LEU A 202 -7.09 28.94 10.35
CA LEU A 202 -8.43 29.14 9.77
C LEU A 202 -9.47 28.29 10.49
N LEU A 203 -9.08 27.07 10.89
CA LEU A 203 -9.87 26.15 11.73
C LEU A 203 -8.94 25.50 12.77
N GLY A 204 -9.46 25.29 13.98
CA GLY A 204 -8.73 24.67 15.08
C GLY A 204 -8.01 25.66 16.01
N PRO A 205 -7.21 25.16 16.97
CA PRO A 205 -6.84 23.75 17.13
C PRO A 205 -8.03 22.85 17.49
N ALA A 206 -8.04 21.63 16.96
CA ALA A 206 -9.01 20.60 17.30
C ALA A 206 -8.29 19.30 17.62
N ASP A 207 -8.71 18.64 18.70
CA ASP A 207 -8.18 17.32 19.06
C ASP A 207 -8.82 16.26 18.17
N VAL A 208 -7.98 15.51 17.45
CA VAL A 208 -8.40 14.45 16.55
C VAL A 208 -7.88 13.12 17.08
N THR A 209 -8.82 12.22 17.42
CA THR A 209 -8.50 10.87 17.86
C THR A 209 -8.19 9.96 16.66
N ILE A 210 -6.98 9.42 16.64
CA ILE A 210 -6.52 8.37 15.75
C ILE A 210 -6.76 7.03 16.45
N ALA A 211 -7.83 6.34 16.06
CA ALA A 211 -8.21 5.06 16.65
C ALA A 211 -7.67 3.87 15.83
N PRO A 212 -7.35 2.72 16.48
CA PRO A 212 -6.92 1.53 15.76
C PRO A 212 -8.00 1.05 14.80
N ARG A 213 -7.58 0.51 13.63
CA ARG A 213 -8.49 -0.08 12.62
C ARG A 213 -9.61 0.87 12.19
N THR A 214 -9.32 2.16 12.17
CA THR A 214 -10.29 3.22 11.88
C THR A 214 -9.64 4.22 10.94
N ASN A 215 -10.37 4.59 9.89
CA ASN A 215 -10.10 5.76 9.08
C ASN A 215 -10.97 6.90 9.63
N THR A 216 -10.36 7.81 10.38
CA THR A 216 -10.95 9.07 10.85
C THR A 216 -10.86 10.06 9.69
N ILE A 217 -11.99 10.43 9.13
CA ILE A 217 -12.10 11.35 8.00
C ILE A 217 -12.57 12.71 8.53
N VAL A 218 -11.76 13.74 8.36
CA VAL A 218 -12.07 15.12 8.77
C VAL A 218 -12.33 15.96 7.53
N TYR A 219 -13.47 16.63 7.49
CA TYR A 219 -13.89 17.50 6.41
C TYR A 219 -13.78 18.95 6.85
N ALA A 220 -13.03 19.77 6.13
CA ALA A 220 -13.15 21.22 6.20
C ALA A 220 -14.17 21.68 5.17
N TRP A 221 -15.24 22.35 5.63
CA TRP A 221 -16.36 22.76 4.78
C TRP A 221 -16.86 24.17 5.11
N GLY A 222 -17.76 24.70 4.29
CA GLY A 222 -18.29 26.06 4.41
C GLY A 222 -17.59 27.06 3.50
N SER A 223 -17.56 28.34 3.86
CA SER A 223 -16.94 29.41 3.09
C SER A 223 -16.11 30.33 3.97
N LEU A 224 -14.85 30.53 3.58
CA LEU A 224 -13.96 31.48 4.24
C LEU A 224 -14.48 32.91 4.08
N ALA A 225 -14.90 33.29 2.87
CA ALA A 225 -15.40 34.62 2.57
C ALA A 225 -16.68 34.98 3.36
N LYS A 226 -17.52 33.98 3.66
CA LYS A 226 -18.74 34.17 4.48
C LYS A 226 -18.51 33.96 5.98
N GLY A 227 -17.28 33.65 6.41
CA GLY A 227 -16.94 33.47 7.83
C GLY A 227 -17.65 32.29 8.50
N ASN A 228 -18.01 31.24 7.74
CA ASN A 228 -18.79 30.10 8.24
C ASN A 228 -18.11 28.75 7.98
N LEU A 229 -16.77 28.74 8.01
CA LEU A 229 -16.00 27.50 7.97
C LEU A 229 -16.34 26.61 9.16
N ALA A 230 -16.42 25.30 8.91
CA ALA A 230 -16.72 24.31 9.93
C ALA A 230 -15.98 23.00 9.66
N LEU A 231 -15.94 22.14 10.68
CA LEU A 231 -15.42 20.78 10.59
C LEU A 231 -16.55 19.76 10.71
N PHE A 232 -16.42 18.64 10.00
CA PHE A 232 -17.20 17.44 10.25
C PHE A 232 -16.26 16.25 10.37
N VAL A 233 -16.57 15.31 11.27
CA VAL A 233 -15.75 14.11 11.48
C VAL A 233 -16.60 12.88 11.24
N GLN A 234 -16.09 11.99 10.40
CA GLN A 234 -16.67 10.67 10.13
C GLN A 234 -15.64 9.61 10.47
N THR A 235 -16.07 8.48 11.03
CA THR A 235 -15.19 7.32 11.24
C THR A 235 -15.64 6.16 10.38
N VAL A 236 -14.73 5.59 9.60
CA VAL A 236 -14.98 4.38 8.82
C VAL A 236 -14.10 3.26 9.36
N ARG A 237 -14.71 2.11 9.71
CA ARG A 237 -13.94 0.96 10.19
C ARG A 237 -13.11 0.36 9.06
N THR A 238 -11.86 0.04 9.38
CA THR A 238 -10.95 -0.72 8.53
C THR A 238 -10.70 -2.10 9.13
N ARG A 239 -9.92 -2.93 8.45
CA ARG A 239 -9.51 -4.24 8.93
C ARG A 239 -8.15 -4.18 9.62
N ALA A 240 -7.86 -5.15 10.48
CA ALA A 240 -6.49 -5.38 10.91
C ALA A 240 -5.69 -5.95 9.75
N ALA A 241 -4.48 -5.47 9.53
CA ALA A 241 -3.49 -6.19 8.75
C ALA A 241 -3.31 -7.59 9.35
N ALA A 242 -3.23 -8.61 8.50
CA ALA A 242 -2.90 -9.95 8.94
C ALA A 242 -1.41 -9.97 9.36
N PRO A 243 -1.05 -10.67 10.45
CA PRO A 243 0.34 -10.80 10.83
C PRO A 243 1.14 -11.51 9.72
N ALA A 244 2.37 -11.08 9.50
CA ALA A 244 3.35 -11.80 8.70
C ALA A 244 3.88 -13.00 9.51
N SER A 245 4.27 -14.05 8.80
CA SER A 245 4.94 -15.23 9.35
C SER A 245 6.42 -15.15 9.00
N VAL A 246 7.32 -15.18 9.98
CA VAL A 246 8.77 -15.06 9.75
C VAL A 246 9.50 -16.20 10.45
N SER A 247 10.39 -16.88 9.76
CA SER A 247 11.37 -17.79 10.36
C SER A 247 12.77 -17.25 10.10
N VAL A 248 13.75 -17.61 10.92
CA VAL A 248 15.14 -17.18 10.77
C VAL A 248 16.03 -18.41 10.61
N LEU A 249 16.94 -18.38 9.65
CA LEU A 249 17.99 -19.37 9.45
C LEU A 249 19.35 -18.72 9.72
N HIS A 250 20.18 -19.36 10.54
CA HIS A 250 21.60 -19.02 10.65
C HIS A 250 22.43 -19.93 9.76
N ALA A 251 23.03 -19.37 8.72
CA ALA A 251 23.75 -20.07 7.66
C ALA A 251 25.19 -19.54 7.51
N ILE A 252 25.82 -19.13 8.63
CA ILE A 252 27.24 -18.74 8.69
C ILE A 252 28.00 -19.74 9.56
N PRO A 253 28.86 -20.59 9.00
CA PRO A 253 29.59 -21.61 9.76
C PRO A 253 30.48 -21.04 10.87
N GLY A 254 30.65 -21.81 11.95
CA GLY A 254 31.70 -21.58 12.95
C GLY A 254 31.48 -20.42 13.92
N VAL A 255 30.37 -19.67 13.80
CA VAL A 255 30.06 -18.53 14.67
C VAL A 255 28.67 -18.67 15.28
N VAL A 256 28.56 -18.39 16.59
CA VAL A 256 27.27 -18.24 17.28
C VAL A 256 26.96 -16.75 17.32
N VAL A 257 25.71 -16.40 17.05
CA VAL A 257 25.29 -15.00 16.90
C VAL A 257 24.06 -14.67 17.73
N ASP A 258 23.90 -13.40 18.06
CA ASP A 258 22.65 -12.87 18.60
C ASP A 258 21.89 -12.09 17.52
N VAL A 259 20.56 -12.15 17.56
CA VAL A 259 19.68 -11.44 16.62
C VAL A 259 18.90 -10.37 17.36
N TYR A 260 18.99 -9.14 16.87
CA TYR A 260 18.31 -7.96 17.38
C TYR A 260 17.31 -7.43 16.37
N VAL A 261 16.13 -7.06 16.85
CA VAL A 261 15.09 -6.37 16.08
C VAL A 261 14.71 -5.11 16.83
N ASP A 262 14.77 -3.95 16.16
CA ASP A 262 14.52 -2.63 16.74
C ASP A 262 15.33 -2.42 18.05
N ASN A 263 16.63 -2.75 17.99
CA ASN A 263 17.60 -2.72 19.09
C ASN A 263 17.27 -3.63 20.29
N LYS A 264 16.27 -4.49 20.17
CA LYS A 264 15.92 -5.48 21.20
C LYS A 264 16.39 -6.86 20.78
N ARG A 265 17.16 -7.54 21.64
CA ARG A 265 17.55 -8.93 21.40
C ARG A 265 16.32 -9.83 21.37
N VAL A 266 16.13 -10.55 20.27
CA VAL A 266 15.01 -11.47 20.05
C VAL A 266 15.45 -12.94 20.02
N ILE A 267 16.69 -13.21 19.62
CA ILE A 267 17.30 -14.55 19.66
C ILE A 267 18.68 -14.39 20.28
N ASP A 268 18.97 -15.25 21.25
CA ASP A 268 20.22 -15.30 22.00
C ASP A 268 20.94 -16.62 21.67
N ASN A 269 22.26 -16.58 21.50
CA ASN A 269 23.11 -17.73 21.23
C ASN A 269 22.62 -18.61 20.05
N PHE A 270 22.34 -17.99 18.90
CA PHE A 270 21.82 -18.68 17.73
C PHE A 270 22.91 -19.49 17.03
N GLU A 271 22.76 -20.82 17.00
CA GLU A 271 23.75 -21.75 16.45
C GLU A 271 23.67 -21.88 14.91
N PRO A 272 24.82 -22.05 14.23
CA PRO A 272 24.85 -22.18 12.78
C PRO A 272 24.18 -23.47 12.30
N GLY A 273 23.49 -23.41 11.17
CA GLY A 273 22.69 -24.49 10.60
C GLY A 273 21.31 -24.64 11.23
N THR A 274 20.95 -23.83 12.24
CA THR A 274 19.67 -23.93 12.92
C THR A 274 18.61 -23.00 12.33
N LEU A 275 17.37 -23.46 12.34
CA LEU A 275 16.19 -22.74 11.88
C LEU A 275 15.25 -22.51 13.06
N THR A 276 14.75 -21.28 13.22
CA THR A 276 13.76 -20.99 14.25
C THR A 276 12.41 -21.61 13.93
N LYS A 277 11.53 -21.68 14.94
CA LYS A 277 10.09 -21.75 14.70
C LYS A 277 9.62 -20.47 14.00
N THR A 278 8.46 -20.55 13.35
CA THR A 278 7.84 -19.40 12.71
C THR A 278 7.22 -18.46 13.74
N PHE A 279 7.66 -17.20 13.75
CA PHE A 279 7.09 -16.11 14.53
C PHE A 279 5.95 -15.43 13.76
N ARG A 280 4.94 -14.94 14.48
CA ARG A 280 3.93 -14.05 13.91
C ARG A 280 4.19 -12.62 14.36
N ILE A 281 4.48 -11.75 13.40
CA ILE A 281 4.77 -10.34 13.67
C ILE A 281 3.80 -9.45 12.90
N ALA A 282 3.60 -8.22 13.38
CA ALA A 282 2.77 -7.26 12.65
C ALA A 282 3.42 -6.94 11.30
N ALA A 283 2.61 -6.60 10.30
CA ALA A 283 3.16 -6.02 9.07
C ALA A 283 3.80 -4.66 9.39
N GLY A 284 4.93 -4.36 8.77
CA GLY A 284 5.68 -3.14 9.04
C GLY A 284 7.14 -3.27 8.63
N THR A 285 7.90 -2.22 8.94
CA THR A 285 9.35 -2.17 8.77
C THR A 285 10.01 -2.37 10.13
N TYR A 286 11.05 -3.21 10.17
CA TYR A 286 11.80 -3.58 11.35
C TYR A 286 13.29 -3.44 11.06
N THR A 287 14.06 -2.90 12.00
CA THR A 287 15.52 -2.81 11.85
C THR A 287 16.17 -4.07 12.43
N LEU A 288 16.81 -4.87 11.58
CA LEU A 288 17.54 -6.07 11.95
C LEU A 288 19.03 -5.76 12.16
N ALA A 289 19.59 -6.28 13.24
CA ALA A 289 21.03 -6.32 13.47
C ALA A 289 21.44 -7.69 14.01
N ILE A 290 22.59 -8.21 13.60
CA ILE A 290 23.14 -9.48 14.06
C ILE A 290 24.53 -9.22 14.62
N THR A 291 24.79 -9.68 15.84
CA THR A 291 26.05 -9.47 16.55
C THR A 291 26.72 -10.80 16.88
N ALA A 292 27.97 -10.75 17.35
CA ALA A 292 28.55 -11.87 18.08
C ALA A 292 27.69 -12.18 19.33
N ALA A 293 27.66 -13.44 19.75
CA ALA A 293 26.81 -13.91 20.86
C ALA A 293 27.13 -13.29 22.23
N ASP A 294 28.35 -12.79 22.41
CA ASP A 294 28.85 -12.16 23.64
C ASP A 294 28.87 -10.62 23.55
N ALA A 295 28.32 -10.05 22.49
CA ALA A 295 28.21 -8.60 22.35
C ALA A 295 27.30 -8.02 23.45
N ALA A 296 27.73 -6.91 24.07
CA ALA A 296 26.97 -6.24 25.11
C ALA A 296 25.64 -5.66 24.60
N ASP A 297 25.62 -5.20 23.35
CA ASP A 297 24.47 -4.65 22.66
C ASP A 297 24.67 -4.67 21.12
N ALA A 298 23.70 -4.11 20.39
CA ALA A 298 23.70 -4.03 18.93
C ALA A 298 24.45 -2.81 18.35
N SER A 299 25.31 -2.13 19.11
CA SER A 299 26.02 -0.92 18.64
C SER A 299 27.12 -1.21 17.59
N ALA A 300 27.65 -2.44 17.57
CA ALA A 300 28.67 -2.89 16.63
C ALA A 300 28.28 -4.24 16.00
N PRO A 301 27.24 -4.28 15.15
CA PRO A 301 26.78 -5.53 14.57
C PRO A 301 27.74 -6.05 13.49
N VAL A 302 27.78 -7.38 13.35
CA VAL A 302 28.49 -8.07 12.26
C VAL A 302 27.68 -7.99 10.96
N ILE A 303 26.35 -7.97 11.05
CA ILE A 303 25.44 -7.73 9.93
C ILE A 303 24.42 -6.65 10.32
N GLY A 304 24.26 -5.65 9.46
CA GLY A 304 23.31 -4.55 9.64
C GLY A 304 23.92 -3.33 10.34
N PRO A 305 23.09 -2.42 10.88
CA PRO A 305 21.63 -2.47 10.86
C PRO A 305 21.05 -2.43 9.44
N VAL A 306 19.99 -3.19 9.19
CA VAL A 306 19.27 -3.22 7.91
C VAL A 306 17.76 -3.18 8.13
N ASP A 307 17.05 -2.35 7.39
CA ASP A 307 15.61 -2.26 7.46
C ASP A 307 14.95 -3.34 6.60
N LEU A 308 14.10 -4.16 7.24
CA LEU A 308 13.34 -5.23 6.63
C LEU A 308 11.85 -4.89 6.66
N THR A 309 11.22 -4.87 5.48
CA THR A 309 9.78 -4.65 5.38
C THR A 309 9.07 -5.98 5.18
N VAL A 310 8.12 -6.29 6.08
CA VAL A 310 7.26 -7.48 6.01
C VAL A 310 5.83 -7.09 5.72
N ALA A 311 5.26 -7.63 4.65
CA ALA A 311 3.91 -7.32 4.23
C ALA A 311 2.86 -8.17 4.97
N SER A 312 1.65 -7.61 5.10
CA SER A 312 0.52 -8.25 5.77
C SER A 312 0.20 -9.63 5.19
N GLY A 313 0.13 -10.63 6.07
CA GLY A 313 -0.26 -12.00 5.73
C GLY A 313 0.74 -12.78 4.87
N MET A 314 1.93 -12.24 4.63
CA MET A 314 2.99 -12.91 3.88
C MET A 314 3.80 -13.84 4.79
N ASN A 315 4.54 -14.76 4.16
CA ASN A 315 5.41 -15.72 4.83
C ASN A 315 6.85 -15.49 4.35
N TYR A 316 7.80 -15.40 5.28
CA TYR A 316 9.20 -15.09 5.00
C TYR A 316 10.16 -16.01 5.73
N THR A 317 11.35 -16.17 5.16
CA THR A 317 12.54 -16.64 5.88
C THR A 317 13.64 -15.59 5.76
N ALA A 318 14.08 -15.05 6.90
CA ALA A 318 15.29 -14.26 6.99
C ALA A 318 16.48 -15.20 7.15
N VAL A 319 17.54 -14.99 6.39
CA VAL A 319 18.72 -15.87 6.39
C VAL A 319 19.95 -15.00 6.62
N ALA A 320 20.69 -15.29 7.68
CA ALA A 320 22.05 -14.77 7.86
C ALA A 320 23.00 -15.75 7.18
N HIS A 321 23.78 -15.30 6.20
CA HIS A 321 24.63 -16.19 5.40
C HIS A 321 25.90 -15.50 4.93
N LEU A 322 26.77 -16.23 4.24
CA LEU A 322 27.95 -15.66 3.60
C LEU A 322 27.61 -15.20 2.18
N SER A 323 28.13 -14.04 1.77
CA SER A 323 28.14 -13.60 0.37
C SER A 323 28.98 -14.56 -0.48
N GLU A 324 28.93 -14.44 -1.81
CA GLU A 324 29.81 -15.24 -2.68
C GLU A 324 31.30 -15.06 -2.34
N ALA A 325 31.69 -13.87 -1.85
CA ALA A 325 33.04 -13.54 -1.42
C ALA A 325 33.40 -14.07 -0.01
N GLY A 326 32.44 -14.62 0.75
CA GLY A 326 32.67 -15.10 2.11
C GLY A 326 32.39 -14.07 3.21
N ASP A 327 31.82 -12.91 2.89
CA ASP A 327 31.48 -11.89 3.88
C ASP A 327 30.11 -12.16 4.53
N PRO A 328 29.94 -12.01 5.85
CA PRO A 328 28.63 -12.08 6.51
C PRO A 328 27.63 -11.08 5.93
N THR A 329 26.44 -11.55 5.58
CA THR A 329 25.34 -10.75 5.05
C THR A 329 23.98 -11.39 5.42
N ALA A 330 22.89 -10.73 5.06
CA ALA A 330 21.54 -11.26 5.26
C ALA A 330 20.66 -11.08 4.02
N ALA A 331 19.77 -12.04 3.81
CA ALA A 331 18.75 -12.01 2.79
C ALA A 331 17.36 -12.28 3.40
N LEU A 332 16.33 -11.63 2.86
CA LEU A 332 14.94 -11.88 3.21
C LEU A 332 14.23 -12.51 2.01
N PHE A 333 13.80 -13.75 2.18
CA PHE A 333 13.07 -14.46 1.13
C PHE A 333 11.58 -14.51 1.44
N THR A 334 10.76 -14.33 0.40
CA THR A 334 9.32 -14.55 0.48
C THR A 334 9.01 -16.01 0.18
N ASN A 335 8.37 -16.72 1.10
CA ASN A 335 8.00 -18.12 0.90
C ASN A 335 6.68 -18.21 0.15
N ASP A 336 6.68 -18.89 -1.00
CA ASP A 336 5.46 -19.17 -1.75
C ASP A 336 4.56 -20.16 -0.97
N THR A 337 3.38 -19.68 -0.57
CA THR A 337 2.35 -20.45 0.14
C THR A 337 1.14 -20.77 -0.73
N SER A 338 1.20 -20.47 -2.03
CA SER A 338 0.15 -20.83 -2.97
C SER A 338 0.05 -22.35 -3.14
N ALA A 339 -1.17 -22.84 -3.38
CA ALA A 339 -1.44 -24.26 -3.55
C ALA A 339 -0.67 -24.81 -4.77
N PRO A 340 0.17 -25.86 -4.61
CA PRO A 340 0.95 -26.42 -5.72
C PRO A 340 0.10 -27.22 -6.71
N GLY A 341 -1.13 -27.58 -6.37
CA GLY A 341 -1.98 -28.49 -7.15
C GLY A 341 -2.22 -29.83 -6.45
N TYR A 342 -3.19 -30.60 -6.92
CA TYR A 342 -3.50 -31.93 -6.37
C TYR A 342 -2.38 -32.92 -6.69
N GLY A 343 -1.97 -33.73 -5.70
CA GLY A 343 -0.90 -34.73 -5.86
C GLY A 343 0.50 -34.14 -6.05
N GLN A 344 0.66 -32.82 -5.87
CA GLN A 344 1.92 -32.10 -6.05
C GLN A 344 2.39 -31.46 -4.74
N GLY A 345 3.71 -31.29 -4.64
CA GLY A 345 4.38 -30.44 -3.67
C GLY A 345 5.23 -29.39 -4.38
N ARG A 346 5.68 -28.40 -3.62
CA ARG A 346 6.61 -27.37 -4.11
C ARG A 346 7.98 -27.60 -3.52
N LEU A 347 9.01 -27.46 -4.35
CA LEU A 347 10.41 -27.42 -3.95
C LEU A 347 10.95 -26.03 -4.25
N THR A 348 11.50 -25.36 -3.24
CA THR A 348 12.28 -24.13 -3.41
C THR A 348 13.73 -24.46 -3.06
N VAL A 349 14.67 -24.15 -3.94
CA VAL A 349 16.10 -24.30 -3.66
C VAL A 349 16.71 -22.91 -3.56
N ARG A 350 17.39 -22.62 -2.45
CA ARG A 350 18.08 -21.37 -2.17
C ARG A 350 19.58 -21.61 -2.11
N HIS A 351 20.33 -20.89 -2.95
CA HIS A 351 21.78 -20.85 -2.83
C HIS A 351 22.15 -19.66 -1.96
N VAL A 352 22.70 -19.92 -0.77
CA VAL A 352 23.14 -18.89 0.19
C VAL A 352 24.56 -19.19 0.68
N ALA A 353 25.34 -19.98 -0.08
CA ALA A 353 26.70 -20.35 0.29
C ALA A 353 27.72 -19.41 -0.37
N ALA A 354 28.88 -19.22 0.28
CA ALA A 354 30.07 -18.63 -0.33
C ALA A 354 30.66 -19.64 -1.34
N ALA A 355 30.05 -19.67 -2.51
CA ALA A 355 30.43 -20.48 -3.65
C ALA A 355 29.95 -19.80 -4.94
N PRO A 356 30.62 -20.04 -6.08
CA PRO A 356 30.14 -19.63 -7.39
C PRO A 356 28.76 -20.21 -7.73
N ALA A 357 28.27 -19.91 -8.94
CA ALA A 357 27.03 -20.49 -9.44
C ALA A 357 27.04 -22.04 -9.35
N VAL A 358 25.89 -22.60 -8.95
CA VAL A 358 25.71 -24.04 -8.77
C VAL A 358 24.59 -24.59 -9.65
N ASP A 359 24.73 -25.86 -10.01
CA ASP A 359 23.65 -26.66 -10.58
C ASP A 359 23.06 -27.56 -9.49
N VAL A 360 21.75 -27.76 -9.53
CA VAL A 360 21.04 -28.72 -8.68
C VAL A 360 20.69 -29.92 -9.54
N LEU A 361 21.29 -31.06 -9.22
CA LEU A 361 21.06 -32.32 -9.89
C LEU A 361 19.91 -33.06 -9.22
N ALA A 362 18.96 -33.57 -10.01
CA ALA A 362 17.95 -34.53 -9.57
C ALA A 362 18.22 -35.87 -10.23
N ASN A 363 18.45 -36.91 -9.42
CA ASN A 363 18.85 -38.25 -9.87
C ASN A 363 20.05 -38.22 -10.84
N GLY A 364 21.02 -37.33 -10.57
CA GLY A 364 22.25 -37.16 -11.36
C GLY A 364 22.11 -36.29 -12.62
N VAL A 365 20.92 -35.78 -12.93
CA VAL A 365 20.67 -34.91 -14.09
C VAL A 365 20.42 -33.47 -13.63
N PRO A 366 21.03 -32.44 -14.24
CA PRO A 366 20.75 -31.05 -13.90
C PRO A 366 19.27 -30.69 -14.06
N ALA A 367 18.64 -30.26 -12.97
CA ALA A 367 17.24 -29.82 -12.92
C ALA A 367 17.14 -28.30 -12.74
N ILE A 368 18.11 -27.68 -12.07
CA ILE A 368 18.29 -26.22 -11.97
C ILE A 368 19.74 -25.94 -12.37
N THR A 369 19.97 -24.96 -13.24
CA THR A 369 21.31 -24.62 -13.70
C THR A 369 21.68 -23.17 -13.36
N GLY A 370 22.95 -22.95 -13.04
CA GLY A 370 23.52 -21.62 -12.84
C GLY A 370 22.87 -20.79 -11.73
N LEU A 371 22.37 -21.42 -10.66
CA LEU A 371 21.79 -20.72 -9.52
C LEU A 371 22.91 -20.00 -8.77
N THR A 372 22.81 -18.68 -8.61
CA THR A 372 23.81 -17.83 -7.94
C THR A 372 23.37 -17.47 -6.52
N ASN A 373 24.29 -17.15 -5.62
CA ASN A 373 23.99 -16.63 -4.28
C ASN A 373 23.57 -15.15 -4.35
N PRO A 374 22.51 -14.67 -3.66
CA PRO A 374 21.58 -15.40 -2.77
C PRO A 374 20.25 -15.79 -3.45
N ASN A 375 20.25 -16.20 -4.72
CA ASN A 375 19.01 -16.42 -5.47
C ASN A 375 18.35 -17.77 -5.14
N GLU A 376 17.08 -17.87 -5.54
CA GLU A 376 16.27 -19.08 -5.39
C GLU A 376 15.70 -19.56 -6.73
N SER A 377 15.36 -20.84 -6.78
CA SER A 377 14.60 -21.46 -7.87
C SER A 377 13.47 -22.31 -7.32
N VAL A 378 12.33 -22.31 -8.01
CA VAL A 378 11.09 -22.94 -7.55
C VAL A 378 10.61 -23.96 -8.57
N LEU A 379 10.27 -25.16 -8.10
CA LEU A 379 9.75 -26.28 -8.88
C LEU A 379 8.44 -26.77 -8.25
N VAL A 380 7.48 -27.19 -9.08
CA VAL A 380 6.29 -27.94 -8.64
C VAL A 380 6.45 -29.36 -9.14
N LEU A 381 6.44 -30.31 -8.21
CA LEU A 381 6.80 -31.70 -8.46
C LEU A 381 5.72 -32.64 -7.92
N PRO A 382 5.53 -33.84 -8.52
CA PRO A 382 4.74 -34.89 -7.90
C PRO A 382 5.26 -35.20 -6.48
N VAL A 383 4.35 -35.56 -5.58
CA VAL A 383 4.75 -36.01 -4.24
C VAL A 383 5.60 -37.28 -4.31
N GLY A 384 6.62 -37.35 -3.46
CA GLY A 384 7.59 -38.45 -3.49
C GLY A 384 8.93 -38.01 -2.90
N THR A 385 9.96 -38.83 -3.11
CA THR A 385 11.33 -38.51 -2.70
C THR A 385 12.21 -38.44 -3.95
N ILE A 386 13.04 -37.41 -4.04
CA ILE A 386 14.04 -37.26 -5.10
C ILE A 386 15.43 -37.31 -4.47
N SER A 387 16.38 -37.97 -5.14
CA SER A 387 17.78 -37.86 -4.74
C SER A 387 18.36 -36.61 -5.40
N ALA A 388 18.82 -35.65 -4.59
CA ALA A 388 19.31 -34.37 -5.07
C ALA A 388 20.77 -34.14 -4.66
N ALA A 389 21.54 -33.49 -5.53
CA ALA A 389 22.90 -33.05 -5.24
C ALA A 389 23.12 -31.63 -5.75
N VAL A 390 24.04 -30.89 -5.14
CA VAL A 390 24.49 -29.58 -5.62
C VAL A 390 25.88 -29.76 -6.21
N ALA A 391 26.10 -29.28 -7.42
CA ALA A 391 27.39 -29.33 -8.13
C ALA A 391 27.80 -27.93 -8.59
N ALA A 392 29.08 -27.72 -8.89
CA ALA A 392 29.50 -26.49 -9.56
C ALA A 392 28.80 -26.38 -10.94
N ALA A 393 28.42 -25.17 -11.35
CA ALA A 393 27.69 -24.98 -12.60
C ALA A 393 28.41 -25.61 -13.81
N GLY A 394 27.67 -26.36 -14.62
CA GLY A 394 28.19 -27.09 -15.77
C GLY A 394 28.93 -28.40 -15.45
N THR A 395 28.92 -28.84 -14.19
CA THR A 395 29.57 -30.09 -13.76
C THR A 395 28.57 -31.03 -13.07
N THR A 396 28.97 -32.27 -12.83
CA THR A 396 28.15 -33.28 -12.14
C THR A 396 28.77 -33.83 -10.86
N ALA A 397 29.98 -33.40 -10.51
CA ALA A 397 30.63 -33.78 -9.27
C ALA A 397 29.92 -33.06 -8.10
N ALA A 398 29.37 -33.84 -7.16
CA ALA A 398 28.64 -33.30 -6.04
C ALA A 398 29.57 -32.53 -5.08
N LEU A 399 29.24 -31.27 -4.84
CA LEU A 399 29.77 -30.44 -3.75
C LEU A 399 28.96 -30.69 -2.46
N ILE A 400 27.67 -30.93 -2.60
CA ILE A 400 26.77 -31.30 -1.50
C ILE A 400 25.89 -32.47 -1.95
N GLY A 401 25.73 -33.49 -1.09
CA GLY A 401 24.91 -34.66 -1.36
C GLY A 401 25.65 -35.78 -2.11
N PRO A 402 24.92 -36.76 -2.69
CA PRO A 402 23.47 -36.79 -2.82
C PRO A 402 22.73 -36.88 -1.48
N ALA A 403 21.55 -36.27 -1.40
CA ALA A 403 20.65 -36.30 -0.27
C ALA A 403 19.21 -36.54 -0.72
N ASP A 404 18.44 -37.29 0.07
CA ASP A 404 17.03 -37.54 -0.19
C ASP A 404 16.18 -36.32 0.22
N VAL A 405 15.47 -35.76 -0.75
CA VAL A 405 14.57 -34.62 -0.55
C VAL A 405 13.12 -35.08 -0.68
N HIS A 406 12.36 -34.95 0.40
CA HIS A 406 10.96 -35.32 0.44
C HIS A 406 10.05 -34.18 -0.07
N ILE A 407 9.29 -34.46 -1.12
CA ILE A 407 8.26 -33.61 -1.69
C ILE A 407 6.91 -34.03 -1.14
N ALA A 408 6.35 -33.23 -0.25
CA ALA A 408 5.07 -33.50 0.41
C ALA A 408 3.92 -32.70 -0.21
N ALA A 409 2.72 -33.27 -0.16
CA ALA A 409 1.51 -32.57 -0.58
C ALA A 409 1.29 -31.30 0.25
N ARG A 410 0.76 -30.26 -0.38
CA ARG A 410 0.41 -28.97 0.27
C ARG A 410 1.56 -28.36 1.08
N THR A 411 2.78 -28.58 0.62
CA THR A 411 4.01 -28.17 1.29
C THR A 411 4.96 -27.56 0.26
N ASN A 412 5.59 -26.45 0.65
CA ASN A 412 6.79 -25.93 0.04
C ASN A 412 7.98 -26.42 0.87
N THR A 413 8.68 -27.43 0.37
CA THR A 413 9.96 -27.89 0.91
C THR A 413 11.03 -26.94 0.41
N ILE A 414 11.66 -26.19 1.32
CA ILE A 414 12.70 -25.23 1.00
C ILE A 414 14.04 -25.80 1.43
N VAL A 415 14.96 -25.95 0.49
CA VAL A 415 16.31 -26.47 0.73
C VAL A 415 17.31 -25.34 0.55
N TYR A 416 18.22 -25.20 1.51
CA TYR A 416 19.27 -24.19 1.52
C TYR A 416 20.62 -24.85 1.34
N ALA A 417 21.36 -24.47 0.31
CA ALA A 417 22.79 -24.74 0.21
C ALA A 417 23.52 -23.58 0.89
N TRP A 418 24.29 -23.86 1.94
CA TRP A 418 24.96 -22.84 2.75
C TRP A 418 26.38 -23.26 3.14
N GLY A 419 27.12 -22.33 3.74
CA GLY A 419 28.52 -22.51 4.13
C GLY A 419 29.50 -21.88 3.14
N SER A 420 30.73 -22.38 3.09
CA SER A 420 31.83 -21.88 2.25
C SER A 420 32.47 -23.05 1.50
N LEU A 421 32.58 -22.88 0.18
CA LEU A 421 33.28 -23.85 -0.67
C LEU A 421 34.79 -23.81 -0.39
N ALA A 422 35.36 -22.62 -0.22
CA ALA A 422 36.79 -22.44 0.03
C ALA A 422 37.23 -23.08 1.36
N ASP A 423 36.37 -23.03 2.38
CA ASP A 423 36.64 -23.59 3.70
C ASP A 423 36.19 -25.05 3.85
N GLY A 424 35.62 -25.65 2.79
CA GLY A 424 35.20 -27.05 2.77
C GLY A 424 34.08 -27.40 3.78
N ASN A 425 33.23 -26.43 4.13
CA ASN A 425 32.19 -26.57 5.15
C ASN A 425 30.76 -26.38 4.61
N LEU A 426 30.57 -26.63 3.30
CA LEU A 426 29.25 -26.61 2.68
C LEU A 426 28.29 -27.60 3.34
N ALA A 427 27.05 -27.17 3.56
CA ALA A 427 26.03 -27.94 4.24
C ALA A 427 24.62 -27.66 3.68
N LEU A 428 23.64 -28.48 4.10
CA LEU A 428 22.22 -28.30 3.79
C LEU A 428 21.44 -27.92 5.04
N ALA A 429 20.41 -27.08 4.85
CA ALA A 429 19.30 -26.95 5.77
C ALA A 429 17.98 -27.16 5.01
N VAL A 430 16.96 -27.67 5.70
CA VAL A 430 15.64 -27.92 5.10
C VAL A 430 14.55 -27.30 5.98
N GLN A 431 13.62 -26.61 5.34
CA GLN A 431 12.44 -26.01 5.96
C GLN A 431 11.19 -26.52 5.26
N SER A 432 10.15 -26.83 6.03
CA SER A 432 8.83 -27.12 5.48
C SER A 432 7.87 -25.97 5.75
N VAL A 433 7.34 -25.37 4.69
CA VAL A 433 6.32 -24.32 4.77
C VAL A 433 5.01 -24.86 4.22
N ARG A 434 3.95 -24.78 5.01
CA ARG A 434 2.62 -25.24 4.56
C ARG A 434 2.06 -24.31 3.49
N THR A 435 1.52 -24.88 2.41
CA THR A 435 0.77 -24.14 1.38
C THR A 435 -0.74 -24.18 1.64
N LYS A 436 -1.48 -23.29 0.98
CA LYS A 436 -2.94 -23.22 1.06
C LYS A 436 -3.61 -24.50 0.56
#